data_AF-A0A6B7HCA9-F1
#
_entry.id   AF-A0A6B7HCA9-F1
#
_cell.length_a   1.000
_cell.length_b   1.000
_cell.length_c   1.000
_cell.angle_alpha   90.00
_cell.angle_beta   90.00
_cell.angle_gamma   90.00
#
_symmetry.space_group_name_H-M   'P 1'
#
loop_
_entity.id
_entity.type
_entity.pdbx_description
1 polymer ?
#
loop_
_entity_poly.entity_id
_entity_poly.type
_entity_poly.pdbx_seq_one_letter_code
_entity_poly.pdbx_strand_id
1 'polypeptide(L)' 'RADYAKEVGSVIVMIDLVLGYTAIQSVAIWARENDMVLHLHRAGNSTYARQKNHGINFRVICKWMRMSGVDHIHAGTVV' A
#
# COMPACT_ATOMS: atom_id res chain seq x y z
N ARG A 1 0.27 -5.90 -15.70
CA ARG A 1 0.44 -4.43 -15.51
C ARG A 1 1.77 -4.13 -14.84
N ALA A 2 2.07 -4.77 -13.71
CA ALA A 2 3.36 -4.64 -13.02
C ALA A 2 4.55 -5.04 -13.93
N ASP A 3 4.46 -6.20 -14.62
CA ASP A 3 5.53 -6.63 -15.54
C ASP A 3 5.77 -5.65 -16.68
N TYR A 4 4.70 -5.14 -17.29
CA TYR A 4 4.83 -4.10 -18.32
C TYR A 4 5.51 -2.83 -17.79
N ALA A 5 5.21 -2.40 -16.55
CA ALA A 5 5.87 -1.24 -15.94
C ALA A 5 7.37 -1.48 -15.73
N LYS A 6 7.76 -2.70 -15.40
CA LYS A 6 9.17 -3.12 -15.33
C LYS A 6 9.82 -3.11 -16.72
N GLU A 7 9.16 -3.69 -17.73
CA GLU A 7 9.67 -3.78 -19.11
C GLU A 7 9.94 -2.40 -19.73
N VAL A 8 9.09 -1.41 -19.45
CA VAL A 8 9.30 -0.03 -19.92
C VAL A 8 10.27 0.78 -19.03
N GLY A 9 10.85 0.17 -18.01
CA GLY A 9 11.88 0.77 -17.17
C GLY A 9 11.37 1.77 -16.11
N SER A 10 10.13 1.64 -15.64
CA SER A 10 9.66 2.43 -14.49
C SER A 10 10.43 2.05 -13.22
N VAL A 11 10.73 3.02 -12.37
CA VAL A 11 11.40 2.79 -11.07
C VAL A 11 10.41 2.49 -9.95
N ILE A 12 9.15 2.88 -10.13
CA ILE A 12 8.10 2.82 -9.10
C ILE A 12 6.77 2.41 -9.69
N VAL A 13 5.98 1.67 -8.92
CA VAL A 13 4.57 1.36 -9.21
C VAL A 13 3.71 1.71 -8.00
N MET A 14 2.41 1.87 -8.24
CA MET A 14 1.45 2.08 -7.15
C MET A 14 0.33 1.05 -7.15
N ILE A 15 -0.18 0.78 -5.95
CA ILE A 15 -1.35 -0.04 -5.69
C ILE A 15 -2.31 0.69 -4.75
N ASP A 16 -3.58 0.30 -4.81
CA ASP A 16 -4.61 0.79 -3.89
C ASP A 16 -4.90 -0.23 -2.78
N LEU A 17 -5.14 0.26 -1.56
CA LEU A 17 -5.50 -0.56 -0.41
C LEU A 17 -6.76 -1.41 -0.65
N VAL A 18 -7.69 -0.98 -1.51
CA VAL A 18 -8.90 -1.75 -1.86
C VAL A 18 -8.62 -3.05 -2.61
N LEU A 19 -7.40 -3.24 -3.13
CA LEU A 19 -6.92 -4.50 -3.70
C LEU A 19 -6.95 -5.66 -2.67
N GLY A 20 -6.80 -5.33 -1.38
CA GLY A 20 -6.83 -6.29 -0.27
C GLY A 20 -5.46 -6.87 0.09
N TYR A 21 -5.35 -7.36 1.33
CA TYR A 21 -4.06 -7.72 1.94
C TYR A 21 -3.32 -8.85 1.23
N THR A 22 -4.02 -9.88 0.75
CA THR A 22 -3.41 -10.99 0.03
C THR A 22 -2.67 -10.49 -1.21
N ALA A 23 -3.33 -9.66 -2.02
CA ALA A 23 -2.75 -9.14 -3.25
C ALA A 23 -1.65 -8.09 -2.97
N ILE A 24 -1.78 -7.30 -1.89
CA ILE A 24 -0.70 -6.41 -1.43
C ILE A 24 0.57 -7.21 -1.11
N GLN A 25 0.45 -8.32 -0.38
CA GLN A 25 1.61 -9.17 -0.06
C GLN A 25 2.21 -9.81 -1.32
N SER A 26 1.37 -10.29 -2.25
CA SER A 26 1.87 -10.82 -3.53
C SER A 26 2.66 -9.77 -4.32
N VAL A 27 2.15 -8.54 -4.41
CA VAL A 27 2.83 -7.46 -5.15
C VAL A 27 4.08 -6.95 -4.41
N ALA A 28 4.10 -6.96 -3.07
CA ALA A 28 5.29 -6.60 -2.31
C ALA A 28 6.45 -7.59 -2.53
N ILE A 29 6.14 -8.90 -2.58
CA ILE A 29 7.14 -9.92 -2.94
C ILE A 29 7.61 -9.72 -4.39
N TRP A 30 6.68 -9.55 -5.33
CA TRP A 30 7.02 -9.27 -6.72
C TRP A 30 7.90 -8.01 -6.86
N ALA A 31 7.59 -6.93 -6.13
CA ALA A 31 8.33 -5.68 -6.21
C ALA A 31 9.79 -5.88 -5.76
N ARG A 32 10.02 -6.66 -4.70
CA ARG A 32 11.35 -7.03 -4.24
C ARG A 32 12.13 -7.83 -5.27
N GLU A 33 11.49 -8.82 -5.91
CA GLU A 33 12.13 -9.69 -6.90
C GLU A 33 12.43 -8.98 -8.24
N ASN A 34 11.85 -7.80 -8.44
CA ASN A 34 11.92 -7.05 -9.69
C ASN A 34 12.57 -5.66 -9.54
N ASP A 35 13.22 -5.39 -8.40
CA ASP A 35 13.89 -4.12 -8.10
C ASP A 35 12.97 -2.89 -8.23
N MET A 36 11.72 -3.02 -7.82
CA MET A 36 10.69 -1.98 -7.95
C MET A 36 10.36 -1.34 -6.60
N VAL A 37 10.23 -0.01 -6.59
CA VAL A 37 9.62 0.71 -5.44
C VAL A 37 8.10 0.54 -5.48
N LEU A 38 7.48 0.25 -4.34
CA LEU A 38 6.05 0.01 -4.21
C LEU A 38 5.35 1.08 -3.36
N HIS A 39 4.58 1.94 -4.03
CA HIS A 39 3.75 2.97 -3.39
C HIS A 39 2.33 2.46 -3.09
N LEU A 40 1.86 2.61 -1.85
CA LEU A 40 0.50 2.27 -1.43
C LEU A 40 -0.36 3.53 -1.26
N HIS A 41 -1.38 3.66 -2.11
CA HIS A 41 -2.47 4.59 -1.88
C HIS A 41 -3.52 3.94 -0.95
N ARG A 42 -3.96 4.68 0.08
CA ARG A 42 -4.83 4.15 1.15
C ARG A 42 -6.32 4.24 0.83
N ALA A 43 -6.71 4.01 -0.43
CA ALA A 43 -8.12 4.04 -0.85
C ALA A 43 -9.00 3.16 0.07
N GLY A 44 -10.17 3.67 0.46
CA GLY A 44 -11.09 2.95 1.36
C GLY A 44 -10.72 2.98 2.85
N ASN A 45 -9.51 3.40 3.26
CA ASN A 45 -9.09 3.45 4.67
C ASN A 45 -10.09 4.19 5.58
N SER A 46 -10.58 5.35 5.16
CA SER A 46 -11.39 6.21 6.02
C SER A 46 -12.79 5.66 6.30
N THR A 47 -13.25 4.61 5.60
CA THR A 47 -14.56 3.99 5.89
C THR A 47 -14.60 3.33 7.27
N TYR A 48 -13.44 2.89 7.78
CA TYR A 48 -13.30 2.26 9.11
C TYR A 48 -12.23 2.90 9.99
N ALA A 49 -11.45 3.87 9.50
CA ALA A 49 -10.42 4.54 10.31
C ALA A 49 -10.78 5.97 10.75
N ARG A 50 -11.96 6.49 10.38
CA ARG A 50 -12.36 7.88 10.65
C ARG A 50 -13.04 8.07 12.01
N GLN A 51 -13.97 7.18 12.36
CA GLN A 51 -14.80 7.36 13.55
C GLN A 51 -14.04 6.94 14.80
N LYS A 52 -14.19 7.71 15.89
CA LYS A 52 -13.44 7.49 17.14
C LYS A 52 -13.96 6.27 17.92
N ASN A 53 -15.25 6.00 17.82
CA ASN A 53 -15.96 5.00 18.63
C ASN A 53 -15.99 3.60 18.01
N HIS A 54 -15.71 3.44 16.73
CA HIS A 54 -15.75 2.14 16.06
C HIS A 54 -14.82 2.09 14.86
N GLY A 55 -14.22 0.92 14.62
CA GLY A 55 -13.34 0.65 13.48
C GLY A 55 -11.89 0.37 13.89
N ILE A 56 -10.95 0.69 13.00
CA ILE A 56 -9.51 0.41 13.17
C ILE A 56 -8.75 1.71 13.02
N ASN A 57 -8.06 2.15 14.08
CA ASN A 57 -7.23 3.33 13.96
C ASN A 57 -6.12 3.11 12.93
N PHE A 58 -5.89 4.11 12.07
CA PHE A 58 -4.91 4.03 10.98
C PHE A 58 -3.50 3.62 11.43
N ARG A 59 -3.09 3.92 12.67
CA ARG A 59 -1.79 3.48 13.21
C ARG A 59 -1.59 1.96 13.18
N VAL A 60 -2.67 1.18 13.30
CA VAL A 60 -2.62 -0.29 13.22
C VAL A 60 -2.38 -0.72 11.78
N ILE A 61 -3.09 -0.09 10.83
CA ILE A 61 -2.93 -0.34 9.39
C ILE A 61 -1.52 0.02 8.95
N CYS A 62 -0.91 1.11 9.45
CA CYS A 62 0.49 1.43 9.18
C CYS A 62 1.44 0.29 9.57
N LYS A 63 1.21 -0.37 10.73
CA LYS A 63 2.02 -1.53 11.13
C LYS A 63 1.82 -2.69 10.18
N TRP A 64 0.58 -3.00 9.82
CA TRP A 64 0.27 -4.08 8.89
C TRP A 64 0.91 -3.85 7.53
N MET A 65 0.78 -2.66 6.97
CA MET A 65 1.34 -2.34 5.65
C MET A 65 2.88 -2.34 5.66
N ARG A 66 3.49 -1.90 6.77
CA ARG A 66 4.94 -2.07 6.96
C ARG A 66 5.36 -3.54 7.00
N MET A 67 4.59 -4.41 7.65
CA MET A 67 4.85 -5.86 7.66
C MET A 67 4.56 -6.51 6.30
N SER A 68 3.54 -6.04 5.56
CA SER A 68 3.24 -6.50 4.22
C SER A 68 4.30 -6.11 3.19
N GLY A 69 5.11 -5.08 3.48
CA GLY A 69 6.31 -4.75 2.70
C GLY A 69 6.12 -3.67 1.63
N VAL A 70 5.22 -2.70 1.84
CA VAL A 70 5.14 -1.51 0.97
C VAL A 70 6.21 -0.48 1.34
N ASP A 71 6.74 0.24 0.37
CA ASP A 71 7.80 1.23 0.60
C ASP A 71 7.22 2.58 1.03
N HIS A 72 6.12 3.01 0.40
CA HIS A 72 5.41 4.25 0.73
C HIS A 72 3.95 3.98 1.10
N ILE A 73 3.41 4.79 2.01
CA ILE A 73 1.98 4.83 2.32
C ILE A 73 1.56 6.27 2.61
N HIS A 74 0.43 6.72 2.06
CA HIS A 74 -0.12 8.04 2.41
C HIS A 74 -0.42 8.12 3.92
N ALA A 75 0.16 9.10 4.61
CA ALA A 75 0.04 9.21 6.08
C ALA A 75 -0.84 10.38 6.57
N GLY A 76 -1.18 11.35 5.71
CA GLY A 76 -1.90 12.58 6.08
C GLY A 76 -0.97 13.78 6.22
N THR A 77 -1.53 14.99 6.12
CA THR A 77 -0.78 16.26 6.03
C THR A 77 -0.95 17.16 7.24
N VAL A 78 -1.86 16.81 8.16
CA VAL A 78 -2.31 17.64 9.31
C VAL A 78 -3.05 18.91 8.89
N VAL A 79 -2.43 19.77 8.09
CA VAL A 79 -3.00 21.03 7.55
C VAL A 79 -4.02 20.80 6.46
#